data_AF-A0A7V3LLN6-F1
#
_entry.id   AF-A0A7V3LLN6-F1
#
_cell.length_a   1.000
_cell.length_b   1.000
_cell.length_c   1.000
_cell.angle_alpha   90.00
_cell.angle_beta   90.00
_cell.angle_gamma   90.00
#
_symmetry.space_group_name_H-M   'P 1'
#
loop_
_entity.id
_entity.type
_entity.pdbx_description
1 polymer ?
#
loop_
_entity_poly.entity_id
_entity_poly.type
_entity_poly.pdbx_seq_one_letter_code
_entity_poly.pdbx_strand_id
1 'polypeptide(L)'
;VEYTSREQALADFRERHANDQLTLQALDELGENPFGASLSIKAKQPSEYELIAQFLEDRTNDSDGKPFIDHVNYAQNKSVIAQLEDLTSYVARFGLVTIVIFAAASILITFNTIRLAIYTAREEISVMRLVGASNMYIRGPFMVEGILYGLVSGLIALLAFFPLAWLFQAPTENLFGSDIFAYYISHFFLFLVILLGAGAILGAVSSFLAVRKYLSV
;
A
#
# COMPACT_ATOMS: atom_id res chain seq x y z
N VAL A 1 17.95 -12.45 -11.15
CA VAL A 1 18.88 -13.51 -10.76
C VAL A 1 20.27 -12.97 -10.97
N GLU A 2 21.13 -13.08 -9.96
CA GLU A 2 22.46 -12.50 -9.95
C GLU A 2 23.44 -13.61 -9.57
N TYR A 3 24.46 -13.82 -10.42
CA TYR A 3 25.48 -14.84 -10.20
C TYR A 3 26.74 -14.16 -9.69
N THR A 4 27.25 -14.63 -8.56
CA THR A 4 28.50 -14.15 -7.97
C THR A 4 29.52 -15.28 -8.06
N SER A 5 30.61 -15.05 -8.80
CA SER A 5 31.70 -16.02 -8.90
C SER A 5 32.46 -16.15 -7.57
N ARG A 6 33.25 -17.22 -7.44
CA ARG A 6 34.10 -17.43 -6.25
C ARG A 6 35.05 -16.25 -6.04
N GLU A 7 35.71 -15.76 -7.09
CA GLU A 7 36.64 -14.64 -6.96
C GLU A 7 35.91 -13.34 -6.60
N GLN A 8 34.72 -13.13 -7.15
CA GLN A 8 33.92 -11.94 -6.86
C GLN A 8 33.39 -11.95 -5.42
N ALA A 9 32.98 -13.11 -4.90
CA ALA A 9 32.56 -13.25 -3.50
C ALA A 9 33.71 -12.92 -2.52
N LEU A 10 34.94 -13.32 -2.85
CA LEU A 10 36.14 -13.00 -2.07
C LEU A 10 36.44 -11.49 -2.10
N ALA A 11 36.32 -10.86 -3.28
CA ALA A 11 36.53 -9.43 -3.45
C ALA A 11 35.51 -8.60 -2.66
N ASP A 12 34.22 -8.92 -2.79
CA ASP A 12 33.13 -8.25 -2.08
C ASP A 12 33.28 -8.40 -0.55
N PHE A 13 33.75 -9.56 -0.08
CA PHE A 13 34.00 -9.79 1.34
C PHE A 13 35.15 -8.92 1.86
N ARG A 14 36.27 -8.85 1.13
CA ARG A 14 37.40 -7.98 1.51
C ARG A 14 37.02 -6.51 1.54
N GLU A 15 36.16 -6.07 0.61
CA GLU A 15 35.68 -4.68 0.57
C GLU A 15 34.77 -4.36 1.77
N ARG A 16 33.79 -5.22 2.08
CA ARG A 16 32.89 -5.02 3.23
C ARG A 16 33.61 -5.08 4.57
N HIS A 17 34.68 -5.88 4.66
CA HIS A 17 35.47 -6.07 5.88
C HIS A 17 36.80 -5.31 5.86
N ALA A 18 36.96 -4.29 4.99
CA ALA A 18 38.20 -3.51 4.87
C ALA A 18 38.66 -2.86 6.19
N ASN A 19 37.73 -2.62 7.12
CA ASN A 19 38.01 -2.02 8.44
C ASN A 19 38.27 -3.05 9.54
N ASP A 20 38.16 -4.36 9.26
CA ASP A 20 38.33 -5.43 10.24
C ASP A 20 39.56 -6.29 9.90
N GLN A 21 40.73 -5.82 10.36
CA GLN A 21 42.02 -6.45 10.08
C GLN A 21 42.14 -7.88 10.62
N LEU A 22 41.45 -8.22 11.72
CA LEU A 22 41.47 -9.55 12.30
C LEU A 22 40.79 -10.57 11.37
N THR A 23 39.64 -10.20 10.80
CA THR A 23 38.90 -11.05 9.87
C THR A 23 39.65 -11.24 8.55
N LEU A 24 40.34 -10.21 8.05
CA LEU A 24 41.18 -10.32 6.85
C LEU A 24 42.43 -11.19 7.07
N GLN A 25 43.10 -11.07 8.22
CA GLN A 25 44.22 -11.94 8.56
C GLN A 25 43.81 -13.41 8.68
N ALA A 26 42.69 -13.69 9.34
CA ALA A 26 42.16 -15.05 9.42
C ALA A 26 41.85 -15.64 8.04
N LEU A 27 41.38 -14.81 7.10
CA LEU A 27 41.11 -15.20 5.72
C LEU A 27 42.41 -15.44 4.91
N ASP A 28 43.45 -14.65 5.15
CA ASP A 28 44.75 -14.83 4.49
C ASP A 28 45.48 -16.10 4.99
N GLU A 29 45.30 -16.49 6.26
CA GLU A 29 45.84 -17.74 6.84
C GLU A 29 45.24 -19.00 6.22
N LEU A 30 44.03 -18.93 5.65
CA LEU A 30 43.39 -20.06 4.97
C LEU A 30 44.07 -20.41 3.64
N GLY A 31 44.82 -19.49 3.02
CA GLY A 31 45.62 -19.73 1.80
C GLY A 31 44.84 -20.01 0.51
N GLU A 32 43.58 -20.43 0.60
CA GLU A 32 42.66 -20.70 -0.51
C GLU A 32 41.34 -19.96 -0.31
N ASN A 33 40.58 -19.75 -1.40
CA ASN A 33 39.29 -19.08 -1.34
C ASN A 33 38.22 -20.03 -0.75
N PRO A 34 37.71 -19.77 0.47
CA PRO A 34 36.73 -20.63 1.10
C PRO A 34 35.32 -20.41 0.53
N PHE A 35 35.10 -19.39 -0.31
CA PHE A 35 33.79 -19.03 -0.83
C PHE A 35 33.44 -19.83 -2.09
N GLY A 36 32.27 -20.46 -2.05
CA GLY A 36 31.62 -21.07 -3.23
C GLY A 36 31.03 -20.00 -4.16
N ALA A 37 30.72 -20.40 -5.39
CA ALA A 37 29.94 -19.56 -6.28
C ALA A 37 28.49 -19.54 -5.78
N SER A 38 27.84 -18.39 -5.81
CA SER A 38 26.46 -18.24 -5.31
C SER A 38 25.53 -17.67 -6.38
N LEU A 39 24.28 -18.12 -6.35
CA LEU A 39 23.22 -17.64 -7.24
C LEU A 39 22.14 -17.00 -6.39
N SER A 40 22.04 -15.66 -6.45
CA SER A 40 21.03 -14.89 -5.74
C SER A 40 19.78 -14.73 -6.61
N ILE A 41 18.67 -15.28 -6.13
CA ILE A 41 17.37 -15.23 -6.81
C ILE A 41 16.44 -14.34 -5.98
N LYS A 42 16.08 -13.18 -6.54
CA LYS A 42 15.07 -12.28 -5.97
C LYS A 42 13.71 -12.61 -6.59
N ALA A 43 12.76 -13.03 -5.75
CA ALA A 43 11.39 -13.25 -6.16
C ALA A 43 10.65 -11.91 -6.30
N LYS A 44 9.60 -11.85 -7.12
CA LYS A 44 8.77 -10.64 -7.24
C LYS A 44 7.78 -10.54 -6.08
N GLN A 45 7.34 -11.68 -5.55
CA GLN A 45 6.44 -11.77 -4.42
C GLN A 45 7.05 -12.65 -3.32
N PRO A 46 6.87 -12.30 -2.05
CA PRO A 46 7.35 -13.13 -0.93
C PRO A 46 6.84 -14.59 -0.98
N SER A 47 5.59 -14.77 -1.41
CA SER A 47 4.92 -16.08 -1.53
C SER A 47 5.56 -17.01 -2.57
N GLU A 48 6.30 -16.47 -3.54
CA GLU A 48 6.98 -17.25 -4.58
C GLU A 48 8.27 -17.89 -4.08
N TYR A 49 8.85 -17.40 -2.97
CA TYR A 49 10.11 -17.94 -2.46
C TYR A 49 9.98 -19.42 -2.05
N GLU A 50 8.82 -19.85 -1.54
CA GLU A 50 8.59 -21.25 -1.18
C GLU A 50 8.62 -22.16 -2.41
N LEU A 51 7.96 -21.74 -3.48
CA LEU A 51 7.92 -22.48 -4.75
C LEU A 51 9.29 -22.53 -5.43
N ILE A 52 10.03 -21.40 -5.39
CA ILE A 52 11.37 -21.32 -5.96
C ILE A 52 12.34 -22.23 -5.18
N ALA A 53 12.26 -22.23 -3.85
CA ALA A 53 13.10 -23.08 -3.01
C ALA A 53 12.81 -24.57 -3.26
N GLN A 54 11.53 -24.97 -3.25
CA GLN A 54 11.14 -26.35 -3.56
C GLN A 54 11.58 -26.78 -4.96
N PHE A 55 11.41 -25.92 -5.97
CA PHE A 55 11.83 -26.20 -7.33
C PHE A 55 13.35 -26.42 -7.48
N LEU A 56 14.15 -25.71 -6.68
CA LEU A 56 15.61 -25.85 -6.68
C LEU A 56 16.04 -27.08 -5.87
N GLU A 57 15.38 -27.37 -4.75
CA GLU A 57 15.60 -28.58 -3.94
C GLU A 57 15.26 -29.86 -4.71
N ASP A 58 14.17 -29.87 -5.48
CA ASP A 58 13.78 -31.02 -6.32
C ASP A 58 14.74 -31.28 -7.49
N ARG A 59 15.54 -30.27 -7.89
CA ARG A 59 16.50 -30.34 -9.00
C ARG A 59 17.96 -30.36 -8.57
N THR A 60 18.21 -30.53 -7.27
CA THR A 60 19.56 -30.58 -6.67
C THR A 60 20.40 -31.75 -7.20
N ASN A 61 19.74 -32.82 -7.67
CA ASN A 61 20.38 -34.04 -8.15
C ASN A 61 20.45 -34.06 -9.68
N ASP A 62 21.66 -34.04 -10.23
CA ASP A 62 21.88 -34.38 -11.65
C ASP A 62 21.55 -35.86 -11.91
N SER A 63 21.35 -36.23 -13.18
CA SER A 63 21.12 -37.62 -13.62
C SER A 63 22.27 -38.58 -13.25
N ASP A 64 23.40 -38.04 -12.78
CA ASP A 64 24.63 -38.72 -12.40
C ASP A 64 24.92 -38.70 -10.88
N GLY A 65 23.96 -38.27 -10.05
CA GLY A 65 24.00 -38.42 -8.59
C GLY A 65 24.97 -37.49 -7.83
N LYS A 66 25.50 -36.44 -8.47
CA LYS A 66 26.32 -35.42 -7.81
C LYS A 66 25.47 -34.19 -7.45
N PRO A 67 25.54 -33.68 -6.21
CA PRO A 67 24.80 -32.49 -5.83
C PRO A 67 25.39 -31.26 -6.55
N PHE A 68 24.60 -30.63 -7.42
CA PHE A 68 24.98 -29.39 -8.11
C PHE A 68 24.76 -28.14 -7.23
N ILE A 69 23.94 -28.27 -6.18
CA ILE A 69 23.57 -27.20 -5.24
C ILE A 69 23.92 -27.68 -3.83
N ASP A 70 24.84 -26.97 -3.17
CA ASP A 70 25.39 -27.35 -1.86
C ASP A 70 24.44 -26.97 -0.71
N HIS A 71 23.90 -25.75 -0.73
CA HIS A 71 22.92 -25.29 0.26
C HIS A 71 21.94 -24.28 -0.32
N VAL A 72 20.63 -24.52 -0.12
CA VAL A 72 19.56 -23.55 -0.39
C VAL A 72 19.23 -22.83 0.91
N ASN A 73 19.63 -21.57 1.04
CA ASN A 73 19.44 -20.76 2.26
C ASN A 73 17.99 -20.21 2.41
N TYR A 74 16.99 -21.02 2.06
CA TYR A 74 15.59 -20.68 2.23
C TYR A 74 15.06 -21.15 3.59
N ALA A 75 15.47 -22.33 4.07
CA ALA A 75 14.96 -22.93 5.30
C ALA A 75 15.18 -22.06 6.56
N GLN A 76 16.29 -21.32 6.64
CA GLN A 76 16.58 -20.44 7.77
C GLN A 76 15.82 -19.10 7.70
N ASN A 77 15.50 -18.63 6.50
CA ASN A 77 14.81 -17.35 6.28
C ASN A 77 13.29 -17.51 6.16
N LYS A 78 12.77 -18.74 5.99
CA LYS A 78 11.34 -19.04 5.87
C LYS A 78 10.53 -18.52 7.07
N SER A 79 11.07 -18.64 8.29
CA SER A 79 10.40 -18.13 9.50
C SER A 79 10.30 -16.61 9.54
N VAL A 80 11.33 -15.91 9.05
CA VAL A 80 11.35 -14.45 8.96
C VAL A 80 10.43 -13.96 7.85
N ILE A 81 10.44 -14.63 6.69
CA ILE A 81 9.54 -14.33 5.56
C ILE A 81 8.09 -14.56 5.97
N ALA A 82 7.77 -15.70 6.62
CA ALA A 82 6.43 -15.99 7.11
C ALA A 82 5.95 -14.96 8.14
N GLN A 83 6.82 -14.52 9.05
CA GLN A 83 6.48 -13.45 10.00
C GLN A 83 6.20 -12.11 9.30
N LEU A 84 6.95 -11.77 8.24
CA LEU A 84 6.73 -10.55 7.45
C LEU A 84 5.43 -10.63 6.63
N GLU A 85 5.10 -11.80 6.08
CA GLU A 85 3.84 -12.04 5.39
C GLU A 85 2.65 -11.93 6.34
N ASP A 86 2.74 -12.59 7.50
CA ASP A 86 1.73 -12.51 8.55
C ASP A 86 1.52 -11.06 8.97
N LEU A 87 2.60 -10.34 9.30
CA LEU A 87 2.54 -8.93 9.70
C LEU A 87 1.88 -8.07 8.61
N THR A 88 2.27 -8.25 7.35
CA THR A 88 1.68 -7.52 6.22
C THR A 88 0.19 -7.83 6.09
N SER A 89 -0.21 -9.09 6.27
CA SER A 89 -1.62 -9.50 6.24
C SER A 89 -2.44 -8.92 7.40
N TYR A 90 -1.86 -8.86 8.60
CA TYR A 90 -2.47 -8.24 9.77
C TYR A 90 -2.68 -6.73 9.55
N VAL A 91 -1.65 -6.04 9.05
CA VAL A 91 -1.73 -4.60 8.71
C VAL A 91 -2.78 -4.37 7.62
N ALA A 92 -2.85 -5.21 6.59
CA ALA A 92 -3.86 -5.09 5.54
C ALA A 92 -5.29 -5.27 6.07
N ARG A 93 -5.53 -6.29 6.91
CA ARG A 93 -6.84 -6.53 7.54
C ARG A 93 -7.23 -5.39 8.48
N PHE A 94 -6.30 -4.94 9.31
CA PHE A 94 -6.52 -3.82 10.21
C PHE A 94 -6.81 -2.52 9.44
N GLY A 95 -6.09 -2.28 8.34
CA GLY A 95 -6.32 -1.18 7.42
C GLY A 95 -7.74 -1.22 6.83
N LEU A 96 -8.18 -2.38 6.36
CA LEU A 96 -9.53 -2.56 5.81
C LEU A 96 -10.62 -2.24 6.86
N VAL A 97 -10.49 -2.79 8.08
CA VAL A 97 -11.44 -2.52 9.17
C VAL A 97 -11.49 -1.02 9.48
N THR A 98 -10.34 -0.38 9.56
CA THR A 98 -10.22 1.06 9.80
C THR A 98 -10.91 1.86 8.68
N ILE A 99 -10.69 1.52 7.41
CA ILE A 99 -11.34 2.18 6.26
C ILE A 99 -12.86 2.07 6.36
N VAL A 100 -13.40 0.90 6.70
CA VAL A 100 -14.85 0.69 6.84
C VAL A 100 -15.43 1.55 7.96
N ILE A 101 -14.75 1.64 9.11
CA ILE A 101 -15.17 2.47 10.24
C ILE A 101 -15.19 3.95 9.86
N PHE A 102 -14.13 4.46 9.23
CA PHE A 102 -14.07 5.85 8.80
C PHE A 102 -15.07 6.17 7.68
N ALA A 103 -15.30 5.26 6.74
CA ALA A 103 -16.34 5.41 5.72
C ALA A 103 -17.72 5.51 6.36
N ALA A 104 -18.04 4.63 7.33
CA ALA A 104 -19.31 4.69 8.06
C ALA A 104 -19.46 6.00 8.86
N ALA A 105 -18.39 6.45 9.53
CA ALA A 105 -18.39 7.72 10.26
C ALA A 105 -18.61 8.92 9.32
N SER A 106 -17.94 8.95 8.17
CA SER A 106 -18.12 9.98 7.15
C SER A 106 -19.56 10.00 6.65
N ILE A 107 -20.13 8.83 6.31
CA ILE A 107 -21.53 8.72 5.88
C ILE A 107 -22.48 9.26 6.95
N LEU A 108 -22.27 8.91 8.22
CA LEU A 108 -23.13 9.35 9.32
C LEU A 108 -23.07 10.88 9.52
N ILE A 109 -21.87 11.47 9.44
CA ILE A 109 -21.68 12.92 9.58
C ILE A 109 -22.38 13.64 8.43
N THR A 110 -22.07 13.28 7.19
CA THR A 110 -22.68 13.91 6.01
C THR A 110 -24.20 13.71 5.97
N PHE A 111 -24.68 12.53 6.38
CA PHE A 111 -26.11 12.25 6.51
C PHE A 111 -26.81 13.20 7.49
N ASN A 112 -26.19 13.45 8.65
CA ASN A 112 -26.74 14.38 9.63
C ASN A 112 -26.67 15.83 9.15
N THR A 113 -25.59 16.22 8.47
CA THR A 113 -25.47 17.55 7.86
C THR A 113 -26.56 17.79 6.83
N ILE A 114 -26.83 16.83 5.96
CA ILE A 114 -27.86 16.96 4.92
C ILE A 114 -29.26 16.93 5.54
N ARG A 115 -29.49 16.13 6.59
CA ARG A 115 -30.75 16.20 7.35
C ARG A 115 -30.98 17.60 7.89
N LEU A 116 -29.95 18.22 8.46
CA LEU A 116 -30.04 19.58 8.98
C LEU A 116 -30.31 20.59 7.86
N ALA A 117 -29.62 20.47 6.71
CA ALA A 117 -29.86 21.31 5.54
C ALA A 117 -31.31 21.20 5.03
N ILE A 118 -31.85 19.98 4.91
CA ILE A 118 -33.25 19.73 4.53
C ILE A 118 -34.21 20.36 5.55
N TYR A 119 -33.93 20.24 6.85
CA TYR A 119 -34.77 20.81 7.90
C TYR A 119 -34.83 22.34 7.82
N THR A 120 -33.69 22.99 7.57
CA THR A 120 -33.62 24.44 7.40
C THR A 120 -34.38 24.89 6.15
N ALA A 121 -34.30 24.12 5.06
CA ALA A 121 -35.00 24.43 3.80
C ALA A 121 -36.46 23.94 3.74
N ARG A 122 -37.04 23.46 4.85
CA ARG A 122 -38.36 22.79 4.85
C ARG A 122 -39.51 23.67 4.31
N GLU A 123 -39.46 24.98 4.56
CA GLU A 123 -40.52 25.91 4.15
C GLU A 123 -40.47 26.14 2.64
N GLU A 124 -39.26 26.33 2.10
CA GLU A 124 -39.03 26.42 0.66
C GLU A 124 -39.43 25.13 -0.06
N ILE A 125 -39.08 23.97 0.51
CA ILE A 125 -39.49 22.65 0.00
C ILE A 125 -41.02 22.52 -0.03
N SER A 126 -41.72 23.04 0.98
CA SER A 126 -43.18 23.01 1.05
C SER A 126 -43.80 23.87 -0.04
N VAL A 127 -43.27 25.08 -0.27
CA VAL A 127 -43.70 25.96 -1.37
C VAL A 127 -43.45 25.30 -2.73
N MET A 128 -42.26 24.71 -2.94
CA MET A 128 -41.93 24.00 -4.18
C MET A 128 -42.90 22.84 -4.45
N ARG A 129 -43.29 22.09 -3.42
CA ARG A 129 -44.29 21.02 -3.53
C ARG A 129 -45.68 21.55 -3.90
N LEU A 130 -46.10 22.68 -3.33
CA LEU A 130 -47.41 23.29 -3.62
C LEU A 130 -47.53 23.79 -5.07
N VAL A 131 -46.43 24.21 -5.68
CA VAL A 131 -46.37 24.65 -7.08
C VAL A 131 -46.18 23.45 -8.05
N GLY A 132 -46.11 22.22 -7.53
CA GLY A 132 -46.02 20.99 -8.33
C GLY A 132 -44.60 20.62 -8.79
N ALA A 133 -43.56 21.07 -8.08
CA ALA A 133 -42.19 20.71 -8.42
C ALA A 133 -41.96 19.19 -8.30
N SER A 134 -41.21 18.63 -9.26
CA SER A 134 -40.88 17.20 -9.24
C SER A 134 -39.98 16.84 -8.05
N ASN A 135 -40.10 15.61 -7.54
CA ASN A 135 -39.22 15.12 -6.48
C ASN A 135 -37.73 15.22 -6.86
N MET A 136 -37.37 15.06 -8.13
CA MET A 136 -35.98 15.19 -8.56
C MET A 136 -35.48 16.63 -8.44
N TYR A 137 -36.33 17.62 -8.73
CA TYR A 137 -35.97 19.03 -8.60
C TYR A 137 -35.67 19.40 -7.14
N ILE A 138 -36.44 18.85 -6.20
CA ILE A 138 -36.23 19.10 -4.76
C ILE A 138 -35.00 18.33 -4.23
N ARG A 139 -34.74 17.12 -4.75
CA ARG A 139 -33.63 16.25 -4.30
C ARG A 139 -32.28 16.64 -4.89
N GLY A 140 -32.28 17.19 -6.10
CA GLY A 140 -31.07 17.53 -6.87
C GLY A 140 -30.05 18.37 -6.10
N PRO A 141 -30.44 19.51 -5.50
CA PRO A 141 -29.53 20.38 -4.75
C PRO A 141 -28.79 19.64 -3.65
N PHE A 142 -29.49 18.87 -2.80
CA PHE A 142 -28.89 18.12 -1.71
C PHE A 142 -27.94 17.00 -2.20
N MET A 143 -28.27 16.38 -3.34
CA MET A 143 -27.40 15.36 -3.94
C MET A 143 -26.09 15.96 -4.47
N VAL A 144 -26.17 17.13 -5.11
CA VAL A 144 -24.99 17.89 -5.56
C VAL A 144 -24.17 18.37 -4.35
N GLU A 145 -24.82 18.83 -3.28
CA GLU A 145 -24.14 19.26 -2.06
C GLU A 145 -23.30 18.13 -1.44
N GLY A 146 -23.85 16.91 -1.37
CA GLY A 146 -23.13 15.73 -0.93
C GLY A 146 -21.90 15.40 -1.79
N ILE A 147 -22.06 15.44 -3.11
CA ILE A 147 -20.96 15.22 -4.06
C ILE A 147 -19.88 16.29 -3.87
N LEU A 148 -20.26 17.56 -3.71
CA LEU A 148 -19.33 18.65 -3.49
C LEU A 148 -18.54 18.49 -2.18
N TYR A 149 -19.19 18.09 -1.09
CA TYR A 149 -18.48 17.74 0.15
C TYR A 149 -17.46 16.61 -0.08
N GLY A 150 -17.83 15.60 -0.87
CA GLY A 150 -16.93 14.53 -1.28
C GLY A 150 -15.72 15.00 -2.08
N LEU A 151 -15.94 15.85 -3.08
CA LEU A 151 -14.87 16.41 -3.92
C LEU A 151 -13.94 17.32 -3.12
N VAL A 152 -14.50 18.21 -2.30
CA VAL A 152 -13.71 19.14 -1.48
C VAL A 152 -12.88 18.37 -0.45
N SER A 153 -13.44 17.34 0.19
CA SER A 153 -12.66 16.51 1.12
C SER A 153 -11.53 15.75 0.43
N GLY A 154 -11.76 15.20 -0.77
CA GLY A 154 -10.72 14.59 -1.59
C GLY A 154 -9.61 15.57 -1.98
N LEU A 155 -9.96 16.81 -2.33
CA LEU A 155 -8.98 17.85 -2.64
C LEU A 155 -8.16 18.25 -1.40
N ILE A 156 -8.82 18.41 -0.25
CA ILE A 156 -8.14 18.71 1.03
C ILE A 156 -7.18 17.56 1.39
N ALA A 157 -7.60 16.31 1.24
CA ALA A 157 -6.75 15.16 1.50
C ALA A 157 -5.52 15.15 0.58
N LEU A 158 -5.69 15.42 -0.72
CA LEU A 158 -4.59 15.51 -1.69
C LEU A 158 -3.58 16.60 -1.30
N LEU A 159 -4.06 17.77 -0.88
CA LEU A 159 -3.19 18.86 -0.41
C LEU A 159 -2.49 18.52 0.91
N ALA A 160 -3.16 17.82 1.81
CA ALA A 160 -2.58 17.36 3.08
C ALA A 160 -1.51 16.28 2.87
N PHE A 161 -1.66 15.42 1.85
CA PHE A 161 -0.67 14.39 1.53
C PHE A 161 0.67 14.95 1.04
N PHE A 162 0.66 16.11 0.39
CA PHE A 162 1.89 16.72 -0.13
C PHE A 162 2.96 17.02 0.95
N PRO A 163 2.68 17.79 2.03
CA PRO A 163 3.66 18.05 3.08
C PRO A 163 4.00 16.79 3.89
N LEU A 164 3.07 15.83 4.01
CA LEU A 164 3.36 14.54 4.63
C LEU A 164 4.39 13.76 3.81
N ALA A 165 4.18 13.64 2.49
CA ALA A 165 5.10 12.93 1.60
C ALA A 165 6.50 13.53 1.65
N TRP A 166 6.61 14.87 1.72
CA TRP A 166 7.89 15.54 1.90
C TRP A 166 8.51 15.21 3.26
N LEU A 167 7.78 15.35 4.37
CA LEU A 167 8.32 15.09 5.72
C LEU A 167 8.86 13.66 5.89
N PHE A 168 8.24 12.68 5.23
CA PHE A 168 8.59 11.27 5.34
C PHE A 168 9.59 10.78 4.27
N GLN A 169 10.12 11.65 3.40
CA GLN A 169 11.10 11.27 2.39
C GLN A 169 12.38 10.64 2.99
N ALA A 170 13.06 11.34 3.91
CA ALA A 170 14.35 10.87 4.44
C ALA A 170 14.27 9.54 5.23
N PRO A 171 13.25 9.29 6.10
CA PRO A 171 13.11 7.99 6.74
C PRO A 171 12.86 6.84 5.76
N THR A 172 12.18 7.11 4.64
CA THR A 172 11.70 6.04 3.74
C THR A 172 12.72 5.62 2.71
N GLU A 173 13.56 6.54 2.24
CA GLU A 173 14.74 6.22 1.43
C GLU A 173 15.68 5.27 2.20
N ASN A 174 15.90 5.52 3.49
CA ASN A 174 16.78 4.69 4.32
C ASN A 174 16.22 3.30 4.64
N LEU A 175 14.90 3.19 4.85
CA LEU A 175 14.24 1.95 5.27
C LEU A 175 13.81 1.07 4.10
N PHE A 176 13.35 1.67 3.00
CA PHE A 176 12.71 0.96 1.89
C PHE A 176 13.46 1.13 0.56
N GLY A 177 14.49 1.97 0.50
CA GLY A 177 15.23 2.25 -0.73
C GLY A 177 14.41 3.00 -1.78
N SER A 178 13.26 3.57 -1.39
CA SER A 178 12.33 4.26 -2.28
C SER A 178 11.89 5.59 -1.70
N ASP A 179 12.02 6.67 -2.48
CA ASP A 179 11.52 7.98 -2.13
C ASP A 179 10.00 8.06 -2.33
N ILE A 180 9.25 8.11 -1.22
CA ILE A 180 7.79 8.25 -1.22
C ILE A 180 7.35 9.56 -1.88
N PHE A 181 8.13 10.63 -1.75
CA PHE A 181 7.79 11.91 -2.37
C PHE A 181 7.89 11.83 -3.89
N ALA A 182 8.98 11.28 -4.43
CA ALA A 182 9.10 11.02 -5.87
C ALA A 182 7.99 10.08 -6.39
N TYR A 183 7.63 9.05 -5.62
CA TYR A 183 6.53 8.16 -5.97
C TYR A 183 5.17 8.89 -6.00
N TYR A 184 4.91 9.76 -5.02
CA TYR A 184 3.69 10.56 -4.96
C TYR A 184 3.57 11.52 -6.15
N ILE A 185 4.65 12.22 -6.50
CA ILE A 185 4.66 13.15 -7.63
C ILE A 185 4.47 12.44 -8.96
N SER A 186 5.16 11.31 -9.17
CA SER A 186 5.03 10.52 -10.41
C SER A 186 3.63 9.94 -10.60
N HIS A 187 2.93 9.60 -9.51
CA HIS A 187 1.58 9.05 -9.54
C HIS A 187 0.50 10.06 -9.13
N PHE A 188 0.80 11.36 -9.14
CA PHE A 188 -0.09 12.39 -8.63
C PHE A 188 -1.48 12.38 -9.31
N PHE A 189 -1.51 12.21 -10.63
CA PHE A 189 -2.77 12.15 -11.38
C PHE A 189 -3.63 10.95 -10.98
N LEU A 190 -3.02 9.80 -10.71
CA LEU A 190 -3.72 8.60 -10.25
C LEU A 190 -4.34 8.85 -8.87
N PHE A 191 -3.59 9.41 -7.93
CA PHE A 191 -4.09 9.76 -6.60
C PHE A 191 -5.22 10.78 -6.66
N LEU A 192 -5.09 11.80 -7.51
CA LEU A 192 -6.14 12.80 -7.72
C LEU A 192 -7.45 12.13 -8.16
N VAL A 193 -7.41 11.27 -9.18
CA VAL A 193 -8.62 10.59 -9.69
C VAL A 193 -9.23 9.67 -8.62
N ILE A 194 -8.39 8.91 -7.91
CA ILE A 194 -8.86 7.98 -6.87
C ILE A 194 -9.49 8.74 -5.69
N LEU A 195 -8.83 9.78 -5.16
CA LEU A 195 -9.34 10.55 -4.01
C LEU A 195 -10.61 11.30 -4.37
N LEU A 196 -10.64 12.00 -5.50
CA LEU A 196 -11.84 12.74 -5.92
C LEU A 196 -12.97 11.79 -6.27
N GLY A 197 -12.67 10.68 -6.96
CA GLY A 197 -13.66 9.66 -7.31
C GLY A 197 -14.25 8.99 -6.07
N ALA A 198 -13.41 8.52 -5.14
CA ALA A 198 -13.85 7.90 -3.91
C ALA A 198 -14.63 8.89 -3.02
N GLY A 199 -14.13 10.12 -2.88
CA GLY A 199 -14.81 11.19 -2.15
C GLY A 199 -16.18 11.49 -2.73
N ALA A 200 -16.28 11.68 -4.06
CA ALA A 200 -17.54 11.92 -4.75
C ALA A 200 -18.54 10.77 -4.58
N ILE A 201 -18.08 9.51 -4.68
CA ILE A 201 -18.92 8.32 -4.46
C ILE A 201 -19.44 8.29 -3.02
N LEU A 202 -18.56 8.47 -2.03
CA LEU A 202 -18.95 8.48 -0.62
C LEU A 202 -19.94 9.62 -0.34
N GLY A 203 -19.67 10.82 -0.84
CA GLY A 203 -20.56 11.98 -0.72
C GLY A 203 -21.93 11.77 -1.37
N ALA A 204 -21.95 11.22 -2.59
CA ALA A 204 -23.17 10.88 -3.31
C ALA A 204 -24.01 9.84 -2.56
N VAL A 205 -23.38 8.74 -2.10
CA VAL A 205 -24.06 7.67 -1.34
C VAL A 205 -24.64 8.22 -0.04
N SER A 206 -23.86 9.01 0.70
CA SER A 206 -24.28 9.62 1.95
C SER A 206 -25.49 10.54 1.77
N SER A 207 -25.44 11.40 0.75
CA SER A 207 -26.55 12.30 0.43
C SER A 207 -27.79 11.57 -0.05
N PHE A 208 -27.62 10.60 -0.94
CA PHE A 208 -28.72 9.79 -1.43
C PHE A 208 -29.47 9.09 -0.29
N LEU A 209 -28.75 8.52 0.68
CA LEU A 209 -29.35 7.92 1.87
C LEU A 209 -30.12 8.94 2.73
N ALA A 210 -29.56 10.13 2.93
CA ALA A 210 -30.19 11.21 3.69
C ALA A 210 -31.49 11.69 3.02
N VAL A 211 -31.41 12.02 1.75
CA VAL A 211 -32.52 12.52 0.94
C VAL A 211 -33.63 11.47 0.83
N ARG A 212 -33.29 10.20 0.60
CA ARG A 212 -34.29 9.12 0.58
C ARG A 212 -35.02 9.00 1.92
N LYS A 213 -34.34 9.17 3.05
CA LYS A 213 -34.94 9.05 4.38
C LYS A 213 -35.83 10.24 4.75
N TYR A 214 -35.43 11.46 4.41
CA TYR A 214 -36.06 12.70 4.92
C TYR A 214 -36.91 13.46 3.92
N LEU A 215 -36.81 13.14 2.64
CA LEU A 215 -37.53 13.83 1.57
C LEU A 215 -38.58 12.93 0.89
N SER A 216 -38.63 11.63 1.22
CA SER A 216 -39.68 10.70 0.79
C SER A 216 -40.74 10.47 1.88
N VAL A 217 -41.41 11.56 2.27
CA VAL A 217 -42.77 11.53 2.83
C VAL A 217 -43.54 12.66 2.15
#